data_AF-A0A8T2NCF0-F1
#
_entry.id   AF-A0A8T2NCF0-F1
#
_cell.length_a   1.000
_cell.length_b   1.000
_cell.length_c   1.000
_cell.angle_alpha   90.00
_cell.angle_beta   90.00
_cell.angle_gamma   90.00
#
_symmetry.space_group_name_H-M   'P 1'
#
loop_
_entity.id
_entity.type
_entity.pdbx_description
1 polymer ?
#
loop_
_entity_poly.entity_id
_entity_poly.type
_entity_poly.pdbx_seq_one_letter_code
_entity_poly.pdbx_strand_id
1 'polypeptide(L)'
;MSDCSTPDESLSKRVLSPEELNRHLEKLLLEDMAGDEQIFDWVEANLDESQMSAPPFLRALMTAVCKAAVTGKHGEGEGYRGKSLWAQVDTTIIQRRLPVLLKYLNSDTERQLQALYALQALIVKLDQPPNLLRMFFDCLYDEDVISEDAFYKWENSKDPGEQQGKGVALKSVTAFFTWLREAEEESEDN
;
A
#
# COMPACT_ATOMS: atom_id res chain seq x y z
N MET A 1 -31.05 -44.01 16.09
CA MET A 1 -29.79 -43.51 16.65
C MET A 1 -29.58 -42.16 16.02
N SER A 2 -29.68 -41.09 16.82
CA SER A 2 -29.80 -39.71 16.36
C SER A 2 -28.58 -39.23 15.58
N ASP A 3 -28.86 -38.45 14.55
CA ASP A 3 -27.91 -37.64 13.79
C ASP A 3 -27.01 -36.81 14.71
N CYS A 4 -25.70 -36.92 14.49
CA CYS A 4 -24.70 -36.03 15.05
C CYS A 4 -24.39 -34.96 14.01
N SER A 5 -25.12 -33.86 14.04
CA SER A 5 -24.73 -32.63 13.38
C SER A 5 -23.89 -31.82 14.37
N THR A 6 -22.57 -31.89 14.25
CA THR A 6 -21.67 -30.89 14.84
C THR A 6 -21.93 -29.55 14.15
N PRO A 7 -22.26 -28.47 14.87
CA PRO A 7 -22.14 -27.14 14.32
C PRO A 7 -20.64 -26.85 14.20
N ASP A 8 -20.18 -26.62 12.98
CA ASP A 8 -18.91 -25.96 12.72
C ASP A 8 -19.02 -24.53 13.28
N GLU A 9 -18.65 -24.34 14.55
CA GLU A 9 -18.53 -23.01 15.14
C GLU A 9 -17.32 -22.33 14.50
N SER A 10 -17.57 -21.64 13.39
CA SER A 10 -16.70 -20.57 12.93
C SER A 10 -16.65 -19.52 14.04
N LEU A 11 -15.73 -19.67 14.99
CA LEU A 11 -15.41 -18.65 15.99
C LEU A 11 -14.96 -17.42 15.22
N SER A 12 -15.90 -16.51 14.97
CA SER A 12 -15.62 -15.25 14.29
C SER A 12 -14.52 -14.54 15.06
N LYS A 13 -13.40 -14.30 14.40
CA LYS A 13 -12.26 -13.61 15.00
C LYS A 13 -12.69 -12.20 15.38
N ARG A 14 -12.09 -11.67 16.45
CA ARG A 14 -12.43 -10.33 16.92
C ARG A 14 -12.11 -9.31 15.82
N VAL A 15 -13.08 -8.44 15.54
CA VAL A 15 -12.86 -7.33 14.61
C VAL A 15 -11.85 -6.35 15.20
N LEU A 16 -10.69 -6.22 14.56
CA LEU A 16 -9.66 -5.24 14.92
C LEU A 16 -9.99 -3.88 14.31
N SER A 17 -9.79 -2.81 15.08
CA SER A 17 -9.96 -1.45 14.55
C SER A 17 -8.84 -1.08 13.56
N PRO A 18 -9.06 -0.09 12.68
CA PRO A 18 -8.01 0.42 11.79
C PRO A 18 -6.73 0.83 12.53
N GLU A 19 -6.85 1.42 13.72
CA GLU A 19 -5.71 1.85 14.54
C GLU A 19 -4.98 0.65 15.14
N GLU A 20 -5.71 -0.38 15.57
CA GLU A 20 -5.11 -1.64 16.04
C GLU A 20 -4.33 -2.33 14.91
N LEU A 21 -4.93 -2.41 13.71
CA LEU A 21 -4.30 -2.98 12.52
C LEU A 21 -3.00 -2.25 12.16
N ASN A 22 -3.05 -0.92 12.05
CA ASN A 22 -1.85 -0.12 11.74
C ASN A 22 -0.76 -0.35 12.79
N ARG A 23 -1.08 -0.32 14.08
CA ARG A 23 -0.09 -0.51 15.15
C ARG A 23 0.57 -1.89 15.08
N HIS A 24 -0.20 -2.96 14.88
CA HIS A 24 0.36 -4.30 14.82
C HIS A 24 1.19 -4.53 13.56
N LEU A 25 0.70 -4.09 12.40
CA LEU A 25 1.43 -4.23 11.14
C LEU A 25 2.68 -3.36 11.10
N GLU A 26 2.64 -2.14 11.64
CA GLU A 26 3.83 -1.30 11.76
C GLU A 26 4.88 -1.95 12.66
N LYS A 27 4.47 -2.49 13.80
CA LYS A 27 5.39 -3.24 14.67
C LYS A 27 6.05 -4.40 13.93
N LEU A 28 5.27 -5.24 13.25
CA LEU A 28 5.79 -6.41 12.55
C LEU A 28 6.71 -6.05 11.37
N LEU A 29 6.30 -5.07 10.55
CA LEU A 29 6.96 -4.75 9.28
C LEU A 29 8.12 -3.74 9.41
N LEU A 30 8.07 -2.83 10.39
CA LEU A 30 9.03 -1.74 10.54
C LEU A 30 9.95 -1.95 11.74
N GLU A 31 9.39 -2.37 12.89
CA GLU A 31 10.17 -2.47 14.13
C GLU A 31 10.85 -3.84 14.26
N ASP A 32 10.06 -4.91 14.18
CA ASP A 32 10.53 -6.28 14.35
C ASP A 32 11.16 -6.85 13.07
N MET A 33 10.91 -6.20 11.91
CA MET A 33 11.39 -6.63 10.59
C MET A 33 11.09 -8.11 10.29
N ALA A 34 9.92 -8.57 10.73
CA ALA A 34 9.48 -9.97 10.74
C ALA A 34 9.59 -10.64 9.36
N GLY A 35 9.85 -11.94 9.29
CA GLY A 35 9.79 -12.70 8.03
C GLY A 35 8.37 -12.79 7.46
N ASP A 36 8.25 -13.14 6.17
CA ASP A 36 6.93 -13.22 5.52
C ASP A 36 6.03 -14.29 6.17
N GLU A 37 6.59 -15.44 6.57
CA GLU A 37 5.86 -16.48 7.31
C GLU A 37 5.27 -15.94 8.63
N GLN A 38 6.04 -15.17 9.39
CA GLN A 38 5.56 -14.59 10.65
C GLN A 38 4.42 -13.58 10.42
N ILE A 39 4.44 -12.87 9.30
CA ILE A 39 3.37 -11.94 8.91
C ILE A 39 2.12 -12.72 8.52
N PHE A 40 2.25 -13.78 7.73
CA PHE A 40 1.14 -14.66 7.37
C PHE A 40 0.52 -15.32 8.60
N ASP A 41 1.34 -15.91 9.47
CA ASP A 41 0.90 -16.53 10.72
C ASP A 41 0.11 -15.54 11.58
N TRP A 42 0.60 -14.30 11.69
CA TRP A 42 -0.10 -13.27 12.45
C TRP A 42 -1.46 -12.91 11.81
N VAL A 43 -1.50 -12.69 10.50
CA VAL A 43 -2.75 -12.37 9.80
C VAL A 43 -3.75 -13.53 9.92
N GLU A 44 -3.32 -14.76 9.69
CA GLU A 44 -4.15 -15.95 9.79
C GLU A 44 -4.58 -16.26 11.23
N ALA A 45 -3.81 -15.88 12.25
CA ALA A 45 -4.23 -16.02 13.64
C ALA A 45 -5.27 -14.96 14.05
N ASN A 46 -5.19 -13.74 13.51
CA ASN A 46 -5.93 -12.59 14.02
C ASN A 46 -7.11 -12.14 13.15
N LEU A 47 -7.09 -12.41 11.85
CA LEU A 47 -8.11 -11.96 10.90
C LEU A 47 -8.83 -13.14 10.26
N ASP A 48 -10.13 -12.98 9.99
CA ASP A 48 -10.88 -13.87 9.11
C ASP A 48 -10.79 -13.43 7.64
N GLU A 49 -11.28 -14.25 6.72
CA GLU A 49 -11.23 -13.99 5.27
C GLU A 49 -11.90 -12.65 4.88
N SER A 50 -12.98 -12.28 5.58
CA SER A 50 -13.69 -11.02 5.33
C SER A 50 -12.82 -9.82 5.71
N GLN A 51 -12.13 -9.91 6.85
CA GLN A 51 -11.22 -8.87 7.33
C GLN A 51 -9.94 -8.78 6.50
N MET A 52 -9.38 -9.91 6.06
CA MET A 52 -8.21 -9.95 5.14
C MET A 52 -8.51 -9.28 3.80
N SER A 53 -9.79 -9.14 3.46
CA SER A 53 -10.26 -8.52 2.23
C SER A 53 -10.75 -7.10 2.43
N ALA A 54 -10.85 -6.65 3.68
CA ALA A 54 -11.47 -5.39 4.03
C ALA A 54 -10.49 -4.22 3.85
N PRO A 55 -10.97 -3.04 3.41
CA PRO A 55 -10.14 -1.87 3.23
C PRO A 55 -9.25 -1.47 4.42
N PRO A 56 -9.69 -1.55 5.69
CA PRO A 56 -8.83 -1.19 6.82
C PRO A 56 -7.52 -2.00 6.89
N PHE A 57 -7.59 -3.30 6.63
CA PHE A 57 -6.42 -4.17 6.64
C PHE A 57 -5.49 -3.88 5.46
N LEU A 58 -6.03 -3.81 4.24
CA LEU A 58 -5.24 -3.55 3.02
C LEU A 58 -4.52 -2.19 3.10
N ARG A 59 -5.22 -1.17 3.59
CA ARG A 59 -4.65 0.17 3.79
C ARG A 59 -3.54 0.15 4.86
N ALA A 60 -3.75 -0.56 5.98
CA ALA A 60 -2.76 -0.66 7.05
C ALA A 60 -1.51 -1.43 6.60
N LEU A 61 -1.69 -2.54 5.86
CA LEU A 61 -0.59 -3.31 5.28
C LEU A 61 0.25 -2.46 4.34
N MET A 62 -0.39 -1.79 3.38
CA MET A 62 0.29 -0.93 2.42
C MET A 62 1.02 0.22 3.11
N THR A 63 0.38 0.86 4.09
CA THR A 63 0.97 1.95 4.87
C THR A 63 2.22 1.48 5.60
N ALA A 64 2.19 0.32 6.25
CA ALA A 64 3.32 -0.22 6.99
C ALA A 64 4.49 -0.56 6.04
N VAL A 65 4.24 -1.29 4.95
CA VAL A 65 5.29 -1.61 3.97
C VAL A 65 5.94 -0.35 3.41
N CYS A 66 5.14 0.64 3.00
CA CYS A 66 5.67 1.89 2.45
C CYS A 66 6.45 2.69 3.49
N LYS A 67 5.97 2.78 4.74
CA LYS A 67 6.71 3.44 5.82
C LYS A 67 8.08 2.80 6.06
N ALA A 68 8.18 1.47 6.05
CA ALA A 68 9.46 0.78 6.18
C ALA A 68 10.42 1.08 5.02
N ALA A 69 9.88 1.31 3.83
CA ALA A 69 10.65 1.61 2.63
C ALA A 69 11.06 3.09 2.51
N VAL A 70 10.41 4.02 3.24
CA VAL A 70 10.80 5.44 3.19
C VAL A 70 12.11 5.62 3.95
N THR A 71 13.12 6.11 3.24
CA THR A 71 14.40 6.54 3.80
C THR A 71 14.55 8.05 3.63
N GLY A 72 15.31 8.70 4.51
CA GLY A 72 15.64 10.12 4.34
C GLY A 72 16.69 10.56 5.34
N LYS A 73 17.64 11.40 4.91
CA LYS A 73 18.53 12.08 5.85
C LYS A 73 17.98 13.48 6.12
N HIS A 74 18.11 13.99 7.33
CA HIS A 74 18.12 15.43 7.49
C HIS A 74 19.37 15.94 6.77
N GLY A 75 19.22 16.96 5.92
CA GLY A 75 20.38 17.72 5.47
C GLY A 75 20.98 18.39 6.71
N GLU A 76 21.97 17.77 7.34
CA GLU A 76 22.84 18.41 8.30
C GLU A 76 23.70 19.42 7.54
N GLY A 77 23.14 20.60 7.30
CA GLY A 77 23.77 21.71 6.61
C GLY A 77 23.20 23.00 7.16
N GLU A 78 24.03 23.69 7.93
CA GLU A 78 23.73 24.90 8.69
C GLU A 78 23.06 26.00 7.85
N GLY A 79 22.07 26.68 8.45
CA GLY A 79 21.56 27.95 7.95
C GLY A 79 20.12 27.91 7.46
N TYR A 80 19.26 28.57 8.22
CA TYR A 80 17.90 28.97 7.88
C TYR A 80 17.67 29.23 6.37
N ARG A 81 17.11 28.24 5.64
CA ARG A 81 16.09 28.38 4.57
C ARG A 81 15.92 27.04 3.82
N GLY A 82 14.83 26.33 4.10
CA GLY A 82 14.33 25.22 3.28
C GLY A 82 14.73 23.82 3.78
N LYS A 83 13.94 23.24 4.68
CA LYS A 83 14.00 21.80 5.00
C LYS A 83 13.55 20.99 3.76
N SER A 84 14.44 20.75 2.80
CA SER A 84 14.17 19.78 1.74
C SER A 84 14.49 18.39 2.32
N LEU A 85 13.45 17.69 2.77
CA LEU A 85 13.52 16.25 2.98
C LEU A 85 13.69 15.60 1.61
N TRP A 86 14.92 15.22 1.26
CA TRP A 86 15.15 14.17 0.26
C TRP A 86 14.66 12.83 0.84
N ALA A 87 13.36 12.58 0.74
CA ALA A 87 12.82 11.27 0.99
C ALA A 87 13.07 10.40 -0.25
N GLN A 88 13.56 9.18 -0.04
CA GLN A 88 13.76 8.17 -1.07
C GLN A 88 13.00 6.90 -0.69
N VAL A 89 12.74 6.07 -1.69
CA VAL A 89 12.21 4.71 -1.49
C VAL A 89 13.37 3.73 -1.57
N ASP A 90 13.60 2.98 -0.51
CA ASP A 90 14.42 1.77 -0.57
C ASP A 90 13.57 0.64 -1.17
N THR A 91 13.71 0.46 -2.48
CA THR A 91 12.94 -0.54 -3.24
C THR A 91 13.23 -1.96 -2.79
N THR A 92 14.39 -2.23 -2.16
CA THR A 92 14.73 -3.56 -1.65
C THR A 92 13.78 -4.00 -0.53
N ILE A 93 13.23 -3.05 0.24
CA ILE A 93 12.23 -3.34 1.27
C ILE A 93 10.90 -3.75 0.63
N ILE A 94 10.49 -3.09 -0.46
CA ILE A 94 9.26 -3.43 -1.18
C ILE A 94 9.43 -4.81 -1.84
N GLN A 95 10.55 -5.03 -2.53
CA GLN A 95 10.89 -6.30 -3.17
C GLN A 95 10.90 -7.47 -2.17
N ARG A 96 11.45 -7.25 -0.97
CA ARG A 96 11.41 -8.24 0.11
C ARG A 96 9.98 -8.59 0.55
N ARG A 97 9.01 -7.70 0.36
CA ARG A 97 7.61 -7.87 0.79
C ARG A 97 6.66 -8.26 -0.33
N LEU A 98 7.14 -8.53 -1.53
CA LEU A 98 6.31 -8.97 -2.65
C LEU A 98 5.44 -10.18 -2.32
N PRO A 99 5.92 -11.25 -1.64
CA PRO A 99 5.06 -12.38 -1.31
C PRO A 99 3.82 -11.96 -0.50
N VAL A 100 4.00 -11.05 0.45
CA VAL A 100 2.91 -10.52 1.29
C VAL A 100 2.00 -9.60 0.49
N LEU A 101 2.55 -8.64 -0.25
CA LEU A 101 1.77 -7.70 -1.06
C LEU A 101 0.94 -8.43 -2.11
N LEU A 102 1.54 -9.34 -2.87
CA LEU A 102 0.87 -10.10 -3.91
C LEU A 102 -0.22 -11.02 -3.34
N LYS A 103 0.01 -11.64 -2.18
CA LYS A 103 -0.99 -12.49 -1.52
C LYS A 103 -2.29 -11.77 -1.20
N TYR A 104 -2.22 -10.49 -0.79
CA TYR A 104 -3.40 -9.76 -0.33
C TYR A 104 -3.96 -8.75 -1.35
N LEU A 105 -3.16 -8.30 -2.32
CA LEU A 105 -3.55 -7.25 -3.28
C LEU A 105 -3.81 -7.77 -4.69
N ASN A 106 -3.00 -8.71 -5.20
CA ASN A 106 -2.96 -9.04 -6.63
C ASN A 106 -4.25 -9.66 -7.19
N SER A 107 -5.12 -10.20 -6.33
CA SER A 107 -6.32 -10.89 -6.78
C SER A 107 -7.42 -9.96 -7.31
N ASP A 108 -7.37 -8.65 -7.03
CA ASP A 108 -8.52 -7.76 -7.22
C ASP A 108 -8.12 -6.28 -7.33
N THR A 109 -8.62 -5.61 -8.37
CA THR A 109 -8.33 -4.20 -8.67
C THR A 109 -8.82 -3.24 -7.57
N GLU A 110 -9.94 -3.54 -6.90
CA GLU A 110 -10.41 -2.69 -5.79
C GLU A 110 -9.48 -2.79 -4.58
N ARG A 111 -8.88 -3.95 -4.32
CA ARG A 111 -7.84 -4.08 -3.28
C ARG A 111 -6.60 -3.27 -3.59
N GLN A 112 -6.13 -3.33 -4.83
CA GLN A 112 -5.03 -2.50 -5.32
C GLN A 112 -5.37 -1.01 -5.20
N LEU A 113 -6.61 -0.61 -5.51
CA LEU A 113 -7.08 0.76 -5.33
C LEU A 113 -7.04 1.21 -3.86
N GLN A 114 -7.39 0.33 -2.91
CA GLN A 114 -7.24 0.63 -1.48
C GLN A 114 -5.77 0.87 -1.09
N ALA A 115 -4.83 0.11 -1.67
CA ALA A 115 -3.40 0.33 -1.47
C ALA A 115 -2.95 1.71 -2.01
N LEU A 116 -3.42 2.10 -3.19
CA LEU A 116 -3.10 3.43 -3.76
C LEU A 116 -3.66 4.59 -2.93
N TYR A 117 -4.87 4.45 -2.35
CA TYR A 117 -5.40 5.44 -1.41
C TYR A 117 -4.57 5.53 -0.12
N ALA A 118 -4.15 4.39 0.43
CA ALA A 118 -3.27 4.37 1.60
C ALA A 118 -1.93 5.04 1.32
N LEU A 119 -1.34 4.77 0.16
CA LEU A 119 -0.10 5.39 -0.28
C LEU A 119 -0.27 6.90 -0.44
N GLN A 120 -1.33 7.37 -1.10
CA GLN A 120 -1.63 8.81 -1.19
C GLN A 120 -1.74 9.45 0.20
N ALA A 121 -2.49 8.83 1.12
CA ALA A 121 -2.65 9.34 2.48
C ALA A 121 -1.31 9.40 3.24
N LEU A 122 -0.43 8.41 3.05
CA LEU A 122 0.92 8.42 3.61
C LEU A 122 1.77 9.57 3.04
N ILE A 123 1.77 9.77 1.72
CA ILE A 123 2.51 10.86 1.09
C ILE A 123 2.03 12.22 1.60
N VAL A 124 0.72 12.40 1.78
CA VAL A 124 0.14 13.61 2.40
C VAL A 124 0.65 13.80 3.82
N LYS A 125 0.68 12.74 4.65
CA LYS A 125 1.22 12.79 6.02
C LYS A 125 2.71 13.12 6.09
N LEU A 126 3.47 12.85 5.03
CA LEU A 126 4.89 13.18 4.91
C LEU A 126 5.13 14.59 4.33
N ASP A 127 4.09 15.42 4.26
CA ASP A 127 4.12 16.76 3.64
C ASP A 127 4.45 16.74 2.14
N GLN A 128 4.12 15.64 1.45
CA GLN A 128 4.22 15.47 -0.01
C GLN A 128 5.63 15.76 -0.56
N PRO A 129 6.66 15.01 -0.10
CA PRO A 129 8.02 15.22 -0.56
C PRO A 129 8.11 14.97 -2.08
N PRO A 130 8.91 15.78 -2.80
CA PRO A 130 9.01 15.68 -4.24
C PRO A 130 9.49 14.29 -4.66
N ASN A 131 8.94 13.79 -5.77
CA ASN A 131 9.27 12.49 -6.39
C ASN A 131 8.95 11.23 -5.58
N LEU A 132 8.64 11.31 -4.29
CA LEU A 132 8.45 10.10 -3.47
C LEU A 132 7.27 9.24 -3.96
N LEU A 133 6.12 9.84 -4.26
CA LEU A 133 4.97 9.10 -4.80
C LEU A 133 5.30 8.44 -6.14
N ARG A 134 6.05 9.15 -7.00
CA ARG A 134 6.49 8.66 -8.30
C ARG A 134 7.36 7.41 -8.15
N MET A 135 8.34 7.43 -7.26
CA MET A 135 9.21 6.27 -6.99
C MET A 135 8.42 5.05 -6.50
N PHE A 136 7.39 5.25 -5.67
CA PHE A 136 6.51 4.15 -5.29
C PHE A 136 5.69 3.63 -6.47
N PHE A 137 5.14 4.50 -7.32
CA PHE A 137 4.35 4.08 -8.48
C PHE A 137 5.19 3.26 -9.45
N ASP A 138 6.40 3.72 -9.79
CA ASP A 138 7.32 2.97 -10.66
C ASP A 138 7.59 1.56 -10.07
N CYS A 139 7.98 1.48 -8.79
CA CYS A 139 8.29 0.20 -8.15
C CYS A 139 7.08 -0.74 -8.04
N LEU A 140 5.89 -0.23 -7.77
CA LEU A 140 4.69 -1.05 -7.61
C LEU A 140 4.14 -1.56 -8.96
N TYR A 141 4.38 -0.80 -10.02
CA TYR A 141 4.10 -1.21 -11.39
C TYR A 141 5.10 -2.28 -11.85
N ASP A 142 6.40 -2.01 -11.74
CA ASP A 142 7.47 -2.90 -12.21
C ASP A 142 7.44 -4.29 -11.55
N GLU A 143 6.93 -4.38 -10.32
CA GLU A 143 6.86 -5.62 -9.53
C GLU A 143 5.47 -6.28 -9.56
N ASP A 144 4.59 -5.90 -10.49
CA ASP A 144 3.24 -6.45 -10.70
C ASP A 144 2.33 -6.39 -9.46
N VAL A 145 2.55 -5.43 -8.55
CA VAL A 145 1.73 -5.29 -7.33
C VAL A 145 0.43 -4.56 -7.63
N ILE A 146 0.48 -3.54 -8.49
CA ILE A 146 -0.64 -2.69 -8.87
C ILE A 146 -0.78 -2.69 -10.39
N SER A 147 -1.96 -3.09 -10.88
CA SER A 147 -2.28 -3.10 -12.30
C SER A 147 -2.54 -1.70 -12.87
N GLU A 148 -2.44 -1.55 -14.19
CA GLU A 148 -2.80 -0.34 -14.94
C GLU A 148 -4.22 0.11 -14.63
N ASP A 149 -5.17 -0.83 -14.64
CA ASP A 149 -6.57 -0.59 -14.27
C ASP A 149 -6.71 0.06 -12.89
N ALA A 150 -5.94 -0.38 -11.90
CA ALA A 150 -5.99 0.20 -10.56
C ALA A 150 -5.40 1.60 -10.52
N PHE A 151 -4.31 1.85 -11.25
CA PHE A 151 -3.75 3.19 -11.41
C PHE A 151 -4.73 4.15 -12.09
N TYR A 152 -5.37 3.73 -13.20
CA TYR A 152 -6.37 4.53 -13.89
C TYR A 152 -7.63 4.75 -13.04
N LYS A 153 -8.10 3.75 -12.29
CA LYS A 153 -9.20 3.92 -11.34
C LYS A 153 -8.85 4.93 -10.25
N TRP A 154 -7.64 4.84 -9.70
CA TRP A 154 -7.16 5.82 -8.73
C TRP A 154 -7.11 7.21 -9.34
N GLU A 155 -6.51 7.38 -10.51
CA GLU A 155 -6.39 8.66 -11.22
C GLU A 155 -7.76 9.33 -11.43
N ASN A 156 -8.73 8.55 -11.90
CA ASN A 156 -10.06 9.03 -12.24
C ASN A 156 -11.02 9.14 -11.05
N SER A 157 -10.65 8.60 -9.88
CA SER A 157 -11.50 8.55 -8.70
C SER A 157 -12.03 9.92 -8.28
N LYS A 158 -13.35 9.97 -8.06
CA LYS A 158 -14.09 11.13 -7.55
C LYS A 158 -14.63 10.90 -6.14
N ASP A 159 -14.17 9.86 -5.44
CA ASP A 159 -14.59 9.57 -4.08
C ASP A 159 -14.27 10.79 -3.17
N PRO A 160 -15.27 11.43 -2.54
CA PRO A 160 -15.05 12.56 -1.66
C PRO A 160 -14.07 12.29 -0.50
N GLY A 161 -14.01 11.05 -0.01
CA GLY A 161 -13.10 10.62 1.06
C GLY A 161 -11.64 10.61 0.65
N GLU A 162 -11.35 10.55 -0.65
CA GLU A 162 -10.01 10.33 -1.21
C GLU A 162 -9.45 11.56 -1.93
N GLN A 163 -10.10 12.72 -1.78
CA GLN A 163 -9.67 13.97 -2.45
C GLN A 163 -8.56 14.72 -1.70
N GLN A 164 -8.29 14.38 -0.44
CA GLN A 164 -7.25 15.05 0.34
C GLN A 164 -5.87 14.81 -0.28
N GLY A 165 -5.19 15.89 -0.67
CA GLY A 165 -3.87 15.85 -1.33
C GLY A 165 -3.87 15.32 -2.77
N LYS A 166 -5.02 14.84 -3.28
CA LYS A 166 -5.15 14.22 -4.60
C LYS A 166 -4.60 15.07 -5.73
N GLY A 167 -4.91 16.37 -5.73
CA GLY A 167 -4.47 17.28 -6.79
C GLY A 167 -2.94 17.45 -6.87
N VAL A 168 -2.25 17.44 -5.73
CA VAL A 168 -0.77 17.50 -5.70
C VAL A 168 -0.18 16.14 -6.06
N ALA A 169 -0.77 15.06 -5.55
CA ALA A 169 -0.40 13.70 -5.90
C ALA A 169 -0.45 13.49 -7.43
N LEU A 170 -1.58 13.80 -8.08
CA LEU A 170 -1.75 13.71 -9.54
C LEU A 170 -0.68 14.49 -10.32
N LYS A 171 -0.39 15.72 -9.90
CA LYS A 171 0.65 16.54 -10.52
C LYS A 171 2.04 15.90 -10.41
N SER A 172 2.33 15.22 -9.30
CA SER A 172 3.63 14.58 -9.07
C SER A 172 3.86 13.32 -9.90
N VAL A 173 2.80 12.66 -10.36
CA VAL A 173 2.86 11.41 -11.15
C VAL A 173 2.36 11.57 -12.59
N THR A 174 2.16 12.80 -13.07
CA THR A 174 1.69 13.04 -14.45
C THR A 174 2.54 12.34 -15.49
N ALA A 175 3.87 12.39 -15.36
CA ALA A 175 4.79 11.72 -16.29
C ALA A 175 4.69 10.19 -16.27
N PHE A 176 4.33 9.58 -15.13
CA PHE A 176 4.08 8.13 -15.04
C PHE A 176 2.85 7.75 -15.88
N PHE A 177 1.77 8.52 -15.76
CA PHE A 177 0.55 8.30 -16.50
C PHE A 177 0.68 8.57 -18.00
N THR A 178 1.46 9.57 -18.41
CA THR A 178 1.79 9.78 -19.82
C THR A 178 2.48 8.55 -20.40
N TRP A 179 3.53 8.06 -19.72
CA TRP A 179 4.25 6.87 -20.13
C TRP A 179 3.36 5.62 -20.19
N LEU A 180 2.46 5.44 -19.20
CA LEU A 180 1.57 4.28 -19.14
C LEU A 180 0.67 4.16 -20.38
N ARG A 181 0.12 5.30 -20.85
CA ARG A 181 -0.71 5.35 -22.06
C ARG A 181 0.09 5.13 -23.33
N GLU A 182 1.31 5.66 -23.41
CA GLU A 182 2.19 5.47 -24.57
C GLU A 182 2.55 3.98 -24.73
N ALA A 183 2.81 3.27 -23.63
CA ALA A 183 3.08 1.83 -23.64
C ALA A 183 1.84 1.00 -24.05
N GLU A 184 0.65 1.41 -23.63
CA GLU A 184 -0.62 0.78 -24.00
C GLU A 184 -0.86 0.90 -25.52
N GLU A 185 -0.75 2.11 -26.08
CA GLU A 185 -0.92 2.39 -27.52
C GLU A 185 0.08 1.60 -28.40
N GLU A 186 1.34 1.45 -27.96
CA GLU A 186 2.35 0.65 -28.67
C GLU A 186 2.07 -0.86 -28.65
N SER A 187 1.33 -1.35 -27.65
CA SER A 187 1.01 -2.77 -27.51
C SER A 187 -0.21 -3.22 -28.32
N GLU A 188 -1.14 -2.31 -28.62
CA GLU A 188 -2.34 -2.58 -29.43
C GLU A 188 -2.06 -2.58 -30.95
N ASP A 189 -1.02 -1.87 -31.38
CA ASP A 189 -0.62 -1.72 -32.80
C ASP A 189 0.30 -2.86 -33.31
N ASN A 190 0.53 -3.91 -32.53
CA ASN A 190 1.43 -5.04 -32.85
C ASN A 190 0.74 -6.41 -32.78
#